data_AF-A0A2V8V763-F1
#
_entry.id   AF-A0A2V8V763-F1
#
_cell.length_a   1.000
_cell.length_b   1.000
_cell.length_c   1.000
_cell.angle_alpha   90.00
_cell.angle_beta   90.00
_cell.angle_gamma   90.00
#
_symmetry.space_group_name_H-M   'P 1'
#
loop_
_entity.id
_entity.type
_entity.pdbx_description
1 polymer ?
#
loop_
_entity_poly.entity_id
_entity_poly.type
_entity_poly.pdbx_seq_one_letter_code
_entity_poly.pdbx_strand_id
1 'polypeptide(L)'
;MPYLVDMYVARASWPSSNGKIYQSIFLRQSYRDGPHVRKRDIANLTHCDPQEIAAIELALQFKGDLAALGSLDKIQLSQGLSVGAVWTVFEIARRLGIDQALGPEFAGQLALWQVLARVIE
;
A
#
# COMPACT_ATOMS: atom_id res chain seq x y z
N MET A 1 22.90 19.57 -25.32
CA MET A 1 23.53 18.78 -24.23
C MET A 1 22.52 17.75 -23.75
N PRO A 2 22.93 16.50 -23.46
CA PRO A 2 22.01 15.48 -22.98
C PRO A 2 21.48 15.83 -21.60
N TYR A 3 20.19 15.63 -21.36
CA TYR A 3 19.57 15.87 -20.06
C TYR A 3 18.73 14.67 -19.60
N LEU A 4 18.62 14.52 -18.28
CA LEU A 4 17.85 13.48 -17.62
C LEU A 4 16.36 13.67 -17.92
N VAL A 5 15.71 12.60 -18.39
CA VAL A 5 14.25 12.54 -18.51
C VAL A 5 13.66 11.89 -17.27
N ASP A 6 14.16 10.69 -16.92
CA ASP A 6 13.64 9.94 -15.78
C ASP A 6 14.65 8.87 -15.30
N MET A 7 14.43 8.33 -14.11
CA MET A 7 15.22 7.25 -13.51
C MET A 7 14.31 6.20 -12.88
N TYR A 8 14.51 4.92 -13.13
CA TYR A 8 13.60 3.89 -12.65
C TYR A 8 14.32 2.57 -12.44
N VAL A 9 13.73 1.68 -11.64
CA VAL A 9 14.20 0.30 -11.53
C VAL A 9 13.61 -0.51 -12.68
N ALA A 10 14.48 -1.10 -13.49
CA ALA A 10 14.11 -1.95 -14.61
C ALA A 10 14.31 -3.42 -14.24
N ARG A 11 13.33 -4.27 -14.57
CA ARG A 11 13.43 -5.72 -14.42
C ARG A 11 13.40 -6.40 -15.78
N ALA A 12 14.23 -7.41 -15.97
CA ALA A 12 14.19 -8.30 -17.12
C ALA A 12 14.24 -9.74 -16.62
N SER A 13 13.34 -10.58 -17.11
CA SER A 13 13.27 -11.99 -16.74
C SER A 13 13.25 -12.86 -17.98
N TRP A 14 13.96 -13.99 -17.95
CA TRP A 14 13.98 -14.94 -19.06
C TRP A 14 14.05 -16.39 -18.54
N PRO A 15 13.43 -17.32 -19.28
CA PRO A 15 13.49 -18.73 -18.95
C PRO A 15 14.85 -19.32 -19.32
N SER A 16 15.30 -20.30 -18.54
CA SER A 16 16.46 -21.13 -18.80
C SER A 16 16.06 -22.49 -19.33
N SER A 17 16.98 -23.17 -20.02
CA SER A 17 16.79 -24.51 -20.57
C SER A 17 16.38 -25.56 -19.51
N ASN A 18 16.69 -25.31 -18.24
CA ASN A 18 16.32 -26.14 -17.09
C ASN A 18 14.99 -25.73 -16.41
N GLY A 19 14.21 -24.83 -17.01
CA GLY A 19 12.94 -24.35 -16.47
C GLY A 19 13.05 -23.29 -15.36
N LYS A 20 14.27 -22.93 -14.93
CA LYS A 20 14.46 -21.82 -13.98
C LYS A 20 14.26 -20.48 -14.67
N ILE A 21 13.64 -19.51 -13.99
CA ILE A 21 13.52 -18.13 -14.48
C ILE A 21 14.63 -17.32 -13.83
N TYR A 22 15.49 -16.73 -14.65
CA TYR A 22 16.48 -15.76 -14.19
C TYR A 22 15.92 -14.35 -14.30
N GLN A 23 16.29 -13.51 -13.34
CA GLN A 23 15.88 -12.10 -13.31
C GLN A 23 17.11 -11.23 -13.14
N SER A 24 17.18 -10.13 -13.89
CA SER A 24 18.10 -9.02 -13.63
C SER A 24 17.33 -7.75 -13.31
N ILE A 25 17.85 -7.02 -12.34
CA ILE A 25 17.28 -5.79 -11.82
C ILE A 25 18.34 -4.69 -11.99
N PHE A 26 17.99 -3.58 -12.61
CA PHE A 26 18.91 -2.47 -12.89
C PHE A 26 18.32 -1.14 -12.47
N LEU A 27 19.17 -0.28 -11.90
CA LEU A 27 18.86 1.15 -11.83
C LEU A 27 19.15 1.76 -13.20
N ARG A 28 18.11 2.23 -13.88
CA ARG A 28 18.19 2.69 -15.27
C ARG A 28 17.80 4.16 -15.39
N GLN A 29 18.52 4.87 -16.25
CA GLN A 29 18.24 6.24 -16.59
C GLN A 29 17.71 6.35 -18.02
N SER A 30 16.62 7.09 -18.19
CA SER A 30 16.16 7.61 -19.46
C SER A 30 16.70 9.04 -19.64
N TYR A 31 17.32 9.31 -20.77
CA TYR A 31 17.88 10.64 -21.08
C TYR A 31 17.62 10.99 -22.54
N ARG A 32 17.49 12.29 -22.82
CA ARG A 32 17.31 12.77 -24.19
C ARG A 32 18.65 13.22 -24.75
N ASP A 33 18.98 12.68 -25.91
CA ASP A 33 20.17 13.01 -26.68
C ASP A 33 19.72 13.49 -28.07
N GLY A 34 19.62 14.82 -28.19
CA GLY A 34 19.00 15.48 -29.34
C GLY A 34 17.53 15.06 -29.52
N PRO A 35 17.12 14.58 -30.71
CA PRO A 35 15.74 14.18 -30.95
C PRO A 35 15.36 12.81 -30.35
N HIS A 36 16.34 12.04 -29.89
CA HIS A 36 16.13 10.66 -29.44
C HIS A 36 16.12 10.54 -27.92
N VAL A 37 15.23 9.70 -27.40
CA VAL A 37 15.29 9.23 -26.00
C VAL A 37 16.10 7.95 -25.97
N ARG A 38 17.14 7.93 -25.13
CA ARG A 38 18.04 6.79 -24.93
C ARG A 38 17.92 6.30 -23.48
N LYS A 39 18.32 5.04 -23.26
CA LYS A 39 18.37 4.41 -21.95
C LYS A 39 19.81 4.00 -21.64
N ARG A 40 20.23 4.14 -20.39
CA ARG A 40 21.51 3.61 -19.89
C ARG A 40 21.33 2.99 -18.51
N ASP A 41 22.02 1.90 -18.27
CA ASP A 41 22.10 1.30 -16.94
C ASP A 41 23.13 2.05 -16.11
N ILE A 42 22.73 2.43 -14.89
CA ILE A 42 23.60 3.09 -13.91
C ILE A 42 24.24 2.03 -13.01
N ALA A 43 23.43 1.08 -12.53
CA ALA A 43 23.87 0.04 -11.61
C ALA A 43 23.07 -1.25 -11.79
N ASN A 44 23.71 -2.39 -11.54
CA ASN A 44 23.06 -3.68 -11.42
C ASN A 44 22.65 -3.91 -9.96
N LEU A 45 21.34 -4.03 -9.71
CA LEU A 45 20.75 -4.24 -8.39
C LEU A 45 20.36 -5.71 -8.13
N THR A 46 20.67 -6.63 -9.06
CA THR A 46 20.22 -8.03 -9.00
C THR A 46 20.66 -8.75 -7.72
N HIS A 47 21.78 -8.32 -7.11
CA HIS A 47 22.33 -8.93 -5.90
C HIS A 47 21.96 -8.19 -4.61
N CYS A 48 21.25 -7.06 -4.70
CA CYS A 48 20.81 -6.31 -3.52
C CYS A 48 19.67 -7.02 -2.80
N ASP A 49 19.48 -6.69 -1.53
CA ASP A 49 18.35 -7.23 -0.76
C ASP A 49 17.03 -6.75 -1.37
N PRO A 50 15.99 -7.60 -1.47
CA PRO A 50 14.69 -7.19 -2.00
C PRO A 50 14.08 -5.96 -1.31
N GLN A 51 14.33 -5.78 -0.01
CA GLN A 51 13.86 -4.61 0.75
C GLN A 51 14.58 -3.33 0.32
N GLU A 52 15.89 -3.40 0.04
CA GLU A 52 16.66 -2.27 -0.48
C GLU A 52 16.15 -1.85 -1.87
N ILE A 53 15.88 -2.82 -2.73
CA ILE A 53 15.33 -2.59 -4.07
C ILE A 53 13.95 -1.91 -3.95
N ALA A 54 13.08 -2.41 -3.08
CA ALA A 54 11.76 -1.84 -2.84
C ALA A 54 11.85 -0.40 -2.30
N ALA A 55 12.80 -0.11 -1.41
CA ALA A 55 13.03 1.24 -0.89
C ALA A 55 13.48 2.21 -2.00
N ILE A 56 14.37 1.76 -2.89
CA ILE A 56 14.80 2.55 -4.06
C ILE A 56 13.62 2.82 -4.99
N GLU A 57 12.78 1.82 -5.26
CA GLU A 57 11.58 2.00 -6.08
C GLU A 57 10.61 2.99 -5.48
N LEU A 58 10.36 2.89 -4.18
CA LEU A 58 9.49 3.79 -3.45
C LEU A 58 10.02 5.23 -3.53
N ALA A 59 11.32 5.43 -3.29
CA ALA A 59 11.93 6.75 -3.43
C ALA A 59 11.81 7.31 -4.86
N LEU A 60 11.97 6.46 -5.88
CA LEU A 60 11.85 6.84 -7.29
C LEU A 60 10.38 7.09 -7.73
N GLN A 61 9.40 6.50 -7.07
CA GLN A 61 7.99 6.81 -7.34
C GLN A 61 7.59 8.19 -6.79
N PHE A 62 8.27 8.66 -5.75
CA PHE A 62 7.93 9.88 -5.00
C PHE A 62 9.00 10.99 -5.09
N LYS A 63 9.79 11.02 -6.18
CA LYS A 63 10.99 11.88 -6.37
C LYS A 63 10.85 13.37 -6.07
N GLY A 64 9.63 13.91 -6.11
CA GLY A 64 9.36 15.32 -5.84
C GLY A 64 8.73 15.59 -4.48
N ASP A 65 8.14 14.58 -3.83
CA ASP A 65 7.40 14.73 -2.60
C ASP A 65 7.48 13.45 -1.75
N LEU A 66 8.53 13.39 -0.93
CA LEU A 66 8.70 12.32 0.06
C LEU A 66 7.69 12.43 1.21
N ALA A 67 7.08 13.61 1.44
CA ALA A 67 6.07 13.77 2.48
C ALA A 67 4.78 12.99 2.13
N ALA A 68 4.51 12.77 0.84
CA ALA A 68 3.43 11.91 0.39
C ALA A 68 3.59 10.41 0.78
N LEU A 69 4.75 9.98 1.31
CA LEU A 69 4.92 8.66 1.93
C LEU A 69 4.36 8.59 3.35
N GLY A 70 4.38 9.72 4.07
CA GLY A 70 3.81 9.83 5.42
C GLY A 70 2.38 10.37 5.43
N SER A 71 1.90 10.91 4.31
CA SER A 71 0.54 11.44 4.21
C SER A 71 -0.49 10.30 4.16
N LEU A 72 -1.48 10.36 5.04
CA LEU A 72 -2.68 9.51 4.96
C LEU A 72 -3.54 9.83 3.73
N ASP A 73 -3.20 10.85 2.94
CA ASP A 73 -3.93 11.31 1.75
C ASP A 73 -4.07 10.24 0.65
N LYS A 74 -3.19 9.24 0.63
CA LYS A 74 -3.28 8.08 -0.27
C LYS A 74 -4.06 6.90 0.30
N ILE A 75 -4.41 6.92 1.60
CA ILE A 75 -5.22 5.90 2.23
C ILE A 75 -6.68 6.23 1.98
N GLN A 76 -7.27 5.58 0.98
CA GLN A 76 -8.71 5.63 0.77
C GLN A 76 -9.40 4.84 1.89
N LEU A 77 -9.83 5.54 2.93
CA LEU A 77 -10.74 4.99 3.94
C LEU A 77 -12.13 4.88 3.32
N SER A 78 -12.56 3.66 3.01
CA SER A 78 -13.94 3.37 2.64
C SER A 78 -14.71 2.85 3.85
N GLN A 79 -15.89 3.42 4.09
CA GLN A 79 -16.85 2.85 5.04
C GLN A 79 -17.75 1.87 4.29
N GLY A 80 -17.92 0.67 4.84
CA GLY A 80 -18.89 -0.29 4.30
C GLY A 80 -20.33 0.22 4.46
N LEU A 81 -21.24 -0.25 3.59
CA LEU A 81 -22.65 0.16 3.57
C LEU A 81 -23.35 0.05 4.94
N SER A 82 -22.91 -0.90 5.78
CA SER A 82 -23.55 -1.18 7.07
C SER A 82 -22.99 -0.36 8.25
N VAL A 83 -21.97 0.49 8.05
CA VAL A 83 -21.36 1.24 9.16
C VAL A 83 -22.38 2.17 9.83
N GLY A 84 -23.23 2.85 9.04
CA GLY A 84 -24.30 3.68 9.58
C GLY A 84 -25.35 2.89 10.36
N ALA A 85 -25.68 1.68 9.91
CA ALA A 85 -26.60 0.79 10.62
C ALA A 85 -26.03 0.36 11.97
N VAL A 86 -24.78 -0.14 11.99
CA VAL A 86 -24.08 -0.51 13.22
C VAL A 86 -24.01 0.66 14.20
N TRP A 87 -23.64 1.84 13.70
CA TRP A 87 -23.55 3.05 14.53
C TRP A 87 -24.89 3.43 15.15
N THR A 88 -25.97 3.38 14.35
CA THR A 88 -27.31 3.73 14.82
C THR A 88 -27.79 2.78 15.91
N VAL A 89 -27.63 1.47 15.70
CA VAL A 89 -28.04 0.46 16.70
C VAL A 89 -27.19 0.56 17.96
N PHE A 90 -25.88 0.81 17.82
CA PHE A 90 -25.01 1.03 18.96
C PHE A 90 -25.42 2.25 19.79
N GLU A 91 -25.75 3.37 19.14
CA GLU A 91 -26.24 4.57 19.83
C GLU A 91 -27.56 4.31 20.57
N ILE A 92 -28.47 3.52 20.00
CA ILE A 92 -29.70 3.08 20.69
C ILE A 92 -29.34 2.21 21.91
N ALA A 93 -28.43 1.26 21.76
CA ALA A 93 -27.99 0.39 22.86
C ALA A 93 -27.40 1.20 24.02
N ARG A 94 -26.61 2.23 23.71
CA ARG A 94 -26.07 3.16 24.72
C ARG A 94 -27.15 3.96 25.44
N ARG A 95 -28.13 4.49 24.70
CA ARG A 95 -29.27 5.23 25.30
C ARG A 95 -30.12 4.37 26.21
N LEU A 96 -30.22 3.08 25.92
CA LEU A 96 -30.91 2.10 26.76
C LEU A 96 -30.03 1.56 27.91
N GLY A 97 -28.75 1.95 27.98
CA GLY A 97 -27.80 1.49 29.00
C GLY A 97 -27.38 0.02 28.85
N ILE A 98 -27.55 -0.58 27.68
CA ILE A 98 -27.20 -1.98 27.41
C ILE A 98 -25.67 -2.17 27.49
N ASP A 99 -24.90 -1.19 26.99
CA ASP A 99 -23.44 -1.18 27.09
C ASP A 99 -22.96 -1.21 28.55
N GLN A 100 -23.61 -0.46 29.42
CA GLN A 100 -23.32 -0.42 30.86
C GLN A 100 -23.74 -1.71 31.56
N ALA A 101 -24.89 -2.28 31.19
CA ALA A 101 -25.39 -3.52 31.78
C ALA A 101 -24.52 -4.74 31.42
N LEU A 102 -23.96 -4.78 30.21
CA LEU A 102 -23.05 -5.84 29.77
C LEU A 102 -21.64 -5.69 30.33
N GLY A 103 -21.25 -4.47 30.70
CA GLY A 103 -19.96 -4.17 31.32
C GLY A 103 -18.81 -3.99 30.31
N PRO A 104 -17.68 -3.40 30.76
CA PRO A 104 -16.58 -3.00 29.88
C PRO A 104 -15.61 -4.14 29.54
N GLU A 105 -15.73 -5.29 30.20
CA GLU A 105 -14.86 -6.45 29.97
C GLU A 105 -15.07 -7.04 28.58
N PHE A 106 -14.10 -7.84 28.12
CA PHE A 106 -14.15 -8.46 26.79
C PHE A 106 -15.45 -9.23 26.54
N ALA A 107 -15.94 -9.98 27.54
CA ALA A 107 -17.19 -10.72 27.43
C ALA A 107 -18.41 -9.79 27.23
N GLY A 108 -18.45 -8.66 27.94
CA GLY A 108 -19.51 -7.65 27.79
C GLY A 108 -19.48 -6.98 26.42
N GLN A 109 -18.29 -6.62 25.93
CA GLN A 109 -18.11 -6.07 24.59
C GLN A 109 -18.52 -7.06 23.50
N LEU A 110 -18.16 -8.34 23.66
CA LEU A 110 -18.54 -9.39 22.71
C LEU A 110 -20.06 -9.61 22.70
N ALA A 111 -20.69 -9.65 23.87
CA ALA A 111 -22.15 -9.74 23.98
C ALA A 111 -22.84 -8.55 23.31
N LEU A 112 -22.30 -7.33 23.47
CA LEU A 112 -22.83 -6.15 22.82
C LEU A 112 -22.75 -6.29 21.29
N TRP A 113 -21.60 -6.73 20.77
CA TRP A 113 -21.45 -7.00 19.34
C TRP A 113 -22.45 -8.04 18.81
N GLN A 114 -22.74 -9.09 19.58
CA GLN A 114 -23.74 -10.09 19.21
C GLN A 114 -25.15 -9.49 19.16
N VAL A 115 -25.50 -8.63 20.11
CA VAL A 115 -26.79 -7.91 20.10
C VAL A 115 -26.89 -7.00 18.88
N LEU A 116 -25.85 -6.21 18.59
CA LEU A 116 -25.84 -5.32 17.42
C LEU A 116 -25.98 -6.12 16.12
N ALA A 117 -25.20 -7.19 15.96
CA ALA A 117 -25.26 -8.06 14.79
C ALA A 117 -26.68 -8.64 14.60
N ARG A 118 -27.31 -9.09 15.69
CA ARG A 118 -28.66 -9.68 15.62
C ARG A 118 -29.74 -8.69 15.21
N VAL A 119 -29.57 -7.41 15.51
CA VAL A 119 -30.53 -6.35 15.12
C VAL A 119 -30.36 -5.96 13.64
N ILE A 120 -29.18 -6.18 13.07
CA ILE A 120 -28.82 -5.76 11.70
C ILE A 120 -29.04 -6.87 10.67
N GLU A 121 -29.14 -8.14 11.11
CA GLU A 121 -29.56 -9.28 10.27
C GLU A 121 -30.94 -9.13 9.62
#